data_AF-A0A7X9XDH6-F1
#
_entry.id   AF-A0A7X9XDH6-F1
#
_cell.length_a   1.000
_cell.length_b   1.000
_cell.length_c   1.000
_cell.angle_alpha   90.00
_cell.angle_beta   90.00
_cell.angle_gamma   90.00
#
_symmetry.space_group_name_H-M   'P 1'
#
loop_
_entity.id
_entity.type
_entity.pdbx_description
1 polymer ?
#
loop_
_entity_poly.entity_id
_entity_poly.type
_entity_poly.pdbx_seq_one_letter_code
_entity_poly.pdbx_strand_id
1 'polypeptide(L)'
;MKITIEYKLILENDLKILSLSPELYFDPIGSDENFEEDGIEKYSDPREYINEYDNNSVLLDELDYVTILISESIESDKRIKTIYYDKGESRFIHRKDKNGFELIIQSFKIAENGIFNCRMERESSIKEWKIQSGIGLNYKVEHRGEEKWLSLLKGEFIKKEL
;
A
#
# COMPACT_ATOMS: atom_id res chain seq x y z
N MET A 1 0.76 -21.44 -0.64
CA MET A 1 0.66 -19.99 -0.89
C MET A 1 1.47 -19.63 -2.12
N LYS A 2 0.84 -18.94 -3.07
CA LYS A 2 1.45 -18.37 -4.27
C LYS A 2 1.30 -16.86 -4.22
N ILE A 3 2.38 -16.13 -4.46
CA ILE A 3 2.42 -14.66 -4.42
C ILE A 3 2.83 -14.16 -5.80
N THR A 4 1.98 -13.32 -6.41
CA THR A 4 2.19 -12.78 -7.74
C THR A 4 2.04 -11.27 -7.71
N ILE A 5 3.02 -10.55 -8.24
CA ILE A 5 2.99 -9.10 -8.44
C ILE A 5 2.82 -8.83 -9.92
N GLU A 6 1.68 -8.28 -10.29
CA GLU A 6 1.39 -7.81 -11.65
C GLU A 6 1.51 -6.29 -11.68
N TYR A 7 2.24 -5.73 -12.64
CA TYR A 7 2.40 -4.28 -12.69
C TYR A 7 2.46 -3.72 -14.10
N LYS A 8 2.05 -2.46 -14.20
CA LYS A 8 1.88 -1.72 -15.45
C LYS A 8 2.67 -0.43 -15.40
N LEU A 9 3.53 -0.23 -16.39
CA LEU A 9 4.21 1.04 -16.61
C LEU A 9 3.39 1.92 -17.56
N ILE A 10 3.43 3.23 -17.35
CA ILE A 10 2.62 4.22 -18.10
C ILE A 10 2.93 4.18 -19.60
N LEU A 11 4.22 4.02 -19.95
CA LEU A 11 4.69 4.09 -21.34
C LEU A 11 4.76 2.73 -22.03
N GLU A 12 4.47 1.64 -21.33
CA GLU A 12 4.53 0.30 -21.89
C GLU A 12 3.14 -0.28 -22.09
N ASN A 13 2.92 -1.05 -23.16
CA ASN A 13 1.63 -1.67 -23.48
C ASN A 13 1.43 -3.04 -22.85
N ASP A 14 2.49 -3.68 -22.38
CA ASP A 14 2.40 -5.00 -21.76
C ASP A 14 2.22 -4.92 -20.24
N LEU A 15 1.68 -5.99 -19.68
CA LEU A 15 1.60 -6.22 -18.24
C LEU A 15 2.82 -7.05 -17.85
N LYS A 16 3.56 -6.62 -16.82
CA LYS A 16 4.70 -7.37 -16.28
C LYS A 16 4.24 -8.18 -15.07
N ILE A 17 4.83 -9.36 -14.90
CA ILE A 17 4.44 -10.32 -13.85
C ILE A 17 5.69 -10.85 -13.16
N LEU A 18 5.74 -10.74 -11.85
CA LEU A 18 6.76 -11.25 -10.97
C LEU A 18 6.14 -12.27 -10.01
N SER A 19 6.71 -13.47 -9.93
CA SER A 19 6.29 -14.50 -8.96
C SER A 19 7.27 -14.55 -7.81
N LEU A 20 6.77 -14.45 -6.59
CA LEU A 20 7.57 -14.48 -5.36
C LEU A 20 7.23 -15.73 -4.54
N SER A 21 8.24 -16.28 -3.87
CA SER A 21 8.01 -17.20 -2.77
C SER A 21 7.65 -16.43 -1.49
N PRO A 22 7.03 -17.06 -0.49
CA PRO A 22 6.74 -16.42 0.79
C PRO A 22 7.98 -15.77 1.43
N GLU A 23 9.14 -16.41 1.36
CA GLU A 23 10.40 -15.94 1.93
C GLU A 23 10.95 -14.67 1.26
N LEU A 24 10.52 -14.39 0.02
CA LEU A 24 10.88 -13.14 -0.68
C LEU A 24 9.88 -12.02 -0.41
N TYR A 25 8.65 -12.36 -0.03
CA TYR A 25 7.58 -11.39 0.16
C TYR A 25 7.47 -10.90 1.62
N PHE A 26 7.61 -11.82 2.58
CA PHE A 26 7.50 -11.52 4.00
C PHE A 26 8.86 -11.31 4.66
N ASP A 27 8.86 -10.67 5.82
CA ASP A 27 10.01 -10.67 6.72
C ASP A 27 10.31 -12.09 7.24
N PRO A 28 11.56 -12.37 7.66
CA PRO A 28 11.92 -13.65 8.25
C PRO A 28 11.07 -13.94 9.49
N ILE A 29 10.48 -15.13 9.53
CA ILE A 29 9.69 -15.64 10.66
C ILE A 29 10.49 -16.67 11.47
N GLY A 30 10.10 -16.86 12.73
CA GLY A 30 10.65 -17.88 13.62
C GLY A 30 10.36 -19.31 13.16
N SER A 31 11.07 -20.29 13.74
CA SER A 31 10.89 -21.70 13.38
C SER A 31 9.53 -22.29 13.73
N ASP A 32 8.84 -21.68 14.71
CA ASP A 32 7.53 -22.12 15.20
C ASP A 32 6.38 -21.26 14.64
N GLU A 33 6.70 -20.30 13.76
CA GLU A 33 5.75 -19.38 13.12
C GLU A 33 5.40 -19.85 11.70
N ASN A 34 4.32 -19.32 11.13
CA ASN A 34 3.94 -19.58 9.75
C ASN A 34 3.55 -18.30 9.00
N PHE A 35 3.85 -18.27 7.70
CA PHE A 35 3.59 -17.08 6.88
C PHE A 35 2.10 -16.75 6.71
N GLU A 36 1.18 -17.69 6.94
CA GLU A 36 -0.25 -17.39 6.77
C GLU A 36 -0.79 -16.50 7.89
N GLU A 37 -0.28 -16.67 9.11
CA GLU A 37 -0.77 -15.99 10.31
C GLU A 37 0.21 -14.91 10.80
N ASP A 38 1.51 -15.19 10.74
CA ASP A 38 2.56 -14.37 11.36
C ASP A 38 3.30 -13.50 10.33
N GLY A 39 3.10 -13.77 9.03
CA GLY A 39 3.82 -13.09 7.95
C GLY A 39 3.56 -11.58 7.91
N ILE A 40 4.62 -10.79 8.09
CA ILE A 40 4.62 -9.33 7.90
C ILE A 40 5.24 -9.01 6.54
N GLU A 41 4.55 -8.22 5.72
CA GLU A 41 5.03 -7.80 4.41
C GLU A 41 6.34 -7.02 4.55
N LYS A 42 7.40 -7.49 3.89
CA LYS A 42 8.75 -6.90 3.94
C LYS A 42 8.79 -5.43 3.52
N TYR A 43 7.99 -5.06 2.52
CA TYR A 43 7.92 -3.69 2.01
C TYR A 43 6.48 -3.16 2.02
N SER A 44 6.32 -1.92 2.48
CA SER A 44 5.02 -1.22 2.47
C SER A 44 4.65 -0.63 1.10
N ASP A 45 5.65 -0.37 0.24
CA ASP A 45 5.45 0.09 -1.13
C ASP A 45 5.71 -1.08 -2.10
N PRO A 46 4.72 -1.54 -2.87
CA PRO A 46 4.88 -2.71 -3.71
C PRO A 46 5.93 -2.55 -4.82
N ARG A 47 6.29 -1.30 -5.15
CA ARG A 47 7.40 -0.98 -6.06
C ARG A 47 8.76 -1.49 -5.56
N GLU A 48 8.95 -1.56 -4.24
CA GLU A 48 10.23 -2.01 -3.66
C GLU A 48 10.50 -3.48 -3.99
N TYR A 49 9.46 -4.33 -4.05
CA TYR A 49 9.60 -5.71 -4.54
C TYR A 49 10.02 -5.78 -6.01
N ILE A 50 9.47 -4.90 -6.86
CA ILE A 50 9.82 -4.86 -8.30
C ILE A 50 11.30 -4.49 -8.46
N ASN A 51 11.73 -3.46 -7.74
CA ASN A 51 13.11 -2.97 -7.82
C ASN A 51 14.13 -3.99 -7.30
N GLU A 52 13.77 -4.73 -6.25
CA GLU A 52 14.63 -5.77 -5.66
C GLU A 52 14.72 -7.03 -6.53
N TYR A 53 13.58 -7.51 -7.06
CA TYR A 53 13.49 -8.87 -7.61
C TYR A 53 13.31 -8.94 -9.13
N ASP A 54 12.94 -7.85 -9.80
CA ASP A 54 12.78 -7.83 -11.26
C ASP A 54 13.95 -7.14 -11.98
N ASN A 55 15.03 -6.80 -11.25
CA ASN A 55 16.23 -6.09 -11.75
C ASN A 55 15.93 -4.80 -12.54
N ASN A 56 14.72 -4.25 -12.37
CA ASN A 56 14.25 -3.06 -13.05
C ASN A 56 14.12 -1.95 -12.01
N SER A 57 14.91 -0.88 -12.16
CA SER A 57 14.78 0.30 -11.29
C SER A 57 13.60 1.14 -11.75
N VAL A 58 12.40 0.79 -11.29
CA VAL A 58 11.16 1.50 -11.58
C VAL A 58 10.98 2.70 -10.64
N LEU A 59 10.76 3.87 -11.23
CA LEU A 59 10.41 5.09 -10.51
C LEU A 59 8.90 5.19 -10.30
N LEU A 60 8.48 5.95 -9.27
CA LEU A 60 7.06 6.11 -8.95
C LEU A 60 6.27 6.78 -10.07
N ASP A 61 6.90 7.68 -10.83
CA ASP A 61 6.29 8.40 -11.92
C ASP A 61 6.18 7.61 -13.22
N GLU A 62 6.72 6.38 -13.23
CA GLU A 62 6.64 5.44 -14.36
C GLU A 62 5.54 4.39 -14.16
N LEU A 63 5.01 4.22 -12.94
CA LEU A 63 3.99 3.23 -12.61
C LEU A 63 2.58 3.77 -12.83
N ASP A 64 1.76 2.96 -13.52
CA ASP A 64 0.31 3.15 -13.57
C ASP A 64 -0.34 2.41 -12.38
N TYR A 65 -0.11 1.10 -12.27
CA TYR A 65 -0.58 0.31 -11.14
C TYR A 65 0.28 -0.91 -10.85
N VAL A 66 0.13 -1.41 -9.62
CA VAL A 66 0.66 -2.69 -9.13
C VAL A 66 -0.47 -3.47 -8.47
N THR A 67 -0.58 -4.77 -8.76
CA THR A 67 -1.52 -5.69 -8.12
C THR A 67 -0.73 -6.83 -7.48
N ILE A 68 -0.82 -6.99 -6.17
CA ILE A 68 -0.36 -8.18 -5.46
C ILE A 68 -1.54 -9.15 -5.34
N LEU A 69 -1.31 -10.39 -5.77
CA LEU A 69 -2.23 -11.51 -5.65
C LEU A 69 -1.57 -12.54 -4.73
N ILE A 70 -2.18 -12.79 -3.58
CA ILE A 70 -1.88 -13.94 -2.74
C ILE A 70 -3.00 -14.94 -2.95
N SER A 71 -2.65 -16.12 -3.43
CA SER A 71 -3.57 -17.21 -3.74
C SER A 71 -3.05 -18.54 -3.19
N GLU A 72 -3.89 -19.58 -3.24
CA GLU A 72 -3.53 -20.91 -2.75
C GLU A 72 -3.06 -20.86 -1.29
N SER A 73 -3.68 -19.97 -0.51
CA SER A 73 -3.56 -19.88 0.93
C SER A 73 -4.85 -20.36 1.58
N ILE A 74 -4.77 -20.92 2.79
CA ILE A 74 -5.96 -21.39 3.50
C ILE A 74 -6.79 -20.16 3.92
N GLU A 75 -6.12 -19.19 4.55
CA GLU A 75 -6.77 -18.01 5.13
C GLU A 75 -6.34 -16.66 4.51
N SER A 76 -5.16 -16.60 3.87
CA SER A 76 -4.55 -15.33 3.43
C SER A 76 -4.75 -14.99 1.96
N ASP A 77 -5.72 -15.64 1.29
CA ASP A 77 -6.10 -15.28 -0.08
C ASP A 77 -6.58 -13.82 -0.12
N LYS A 78 -5.81 -12.96 -0.78
CA LYS A 78 -6.09 -11.53 -0.88
C LYS A 78 -5.58 -10.94 -2.19
N ARG A 79 -6.26 -9.88 -2.62
CA ARG A 79 -5.84 -9.02 -3.73
C ARG A 79 -5.63 -7.61 -3.23
N ILE A 80 -4.45 -7.06 -3.48
CA ILE A 80 -4.10 -5.69 -3.15
C ILE A 80 -3.76 -4.98 -4.46
N LYS A 81 -4.54 -3.97 -4.85
CA LYS A 81 -4.28 -3.14 -6.03
C LYS A 81 -3.89 -1.74 -5.58
N THR A 82 -2.71 -1.30 -6.00
CA THR A 82 -2.20 0.06 -5.83
C THR A 82 -2.18 0.76 -7.18
N ILE A 83 -2.84 1.91 -7.29
CA ILE A 83 -2.85 2.76 -8.48
C ILE A 83 -2.14 4.06 -8.13
N TYR A 84 -1.26 4.51 -9.02
CA TYR A 84 -0.51 5.74 -8.87
C TYR A 84 -1.07 6.77 -9.87
N TYR A 85 -1.30 7.98 -9.38
CA TYR A 85 -1.80 9.10 -10.18
C TYR A 85 -0.83 10.26 -10.09
N ASP A 86 -0.86 11.11 -11.11
CA ASP A 86 -0.09 12.36 -11.15
C ASP A 86 1.39 12.13 -10.77
N LYS A 87 2.03 11.18 -11.47
CA LYS A 87 3.44 10.82 -11.25
C LYS A 87 3.77 10.39 -9.82
N GLY A 88 2.82 9.74 -9.15
CA GLY A 88 2.97 9.23 -7.79
C GLY A 88 2.59 10.23 -6.69
N GLU A 89 2.14 11.43 -7.04
CA GLU A 89 1.66 12.43 -6.06
C GLU A 89 0.32 12.04 -5.42
N SER A 90 -0.42 11.14 -6.05
CA SER A 90 -1.61 10.52 -5.48
C SER A 90 -1.56 9.00 -5.64
N ARG A 91 -2.07 8.29 -4.63
CA ARG A 91 -2.06 6.84 -4.55
C ARG A 91 -3.40 6.33 -4.07
N PHE A 92 -3.90 5.29 -4.71
CA PHE A 92 -5.10 4.57 -4.31
C PHE A 92 -4.76 3.11 -4.08
N ILE A 93 -4.97 2.60 -2.87
CA ILE A 93 -4.79 1.21 -2.49
C ILE A 93 -6.18 0.62 -2.24
N HIS A 94 -6.48 -0.51 -2.87
CA HIS A 94 -7.65 -1.31 -2.59
C HIS A 94 -7.24 -2.75 -2.30
N ARG A 95 -7.48 -3.19 -1.06
CA ARG A 95 -7.31 -4.56 -0.61
C ARG A 95 -8.67 -5.21 -0.42
N LYS A 96 -8.78 -6.46 -0.89
CA LYS A 96 -9.92 -7.32 -0.67
C LYS A 96 -9.46 -8.73 -0.34
N ASP A 97 -9.96 -9.26 0.75
CA ASP A 97 -9.61 -10.59 1.24
C ASP A 97 -10.77 -11.57 0.95
N LYS A 98 -10.46 -12.87 0.96
CA LYS A 98 -11.44 -13.96 0.71
C LYS A 98 -12.63 -13.94 1.66
N ASN A 99 -12.42 -13.51 2.91
CA ASN A 99 -13.46 -13.42 3.94
C ASN A 99 -14.40 -12.21 3.80
N GLY A 100 -14.21 -11.39 2.75
CA GLY A 100 -15.06 -10.24 2.45
C GLY A 100 -14.62 -8.93 3.09
N PHE A 101 -13.54 -8.95 3.88
CA PHE A 101 -12.88 -7.74 4.34
C PHE A 101 -12.43 -6.90 3.15
N GLU A 102 -12.69 -5.60 3.22
CA GLU A 102 -12.26 -4.63 2.22
C GLU A 102 -11.64 -3.41 2.90
N LEU A 103 -10.54 -2.95 2.32
CA LEU A 103 -9.80 -1.76 2.75
C LEU A 103 -9.49 -0.91 1.52
N ILE A 104 -9.82 0.37 1.61
CA ILE A 104 -9.47 1.39 0.63
C ILE A 104 -8.65 2.46 1.34
N ILE A 105 -7.47 2.76 0.82
CA ILE A 105 -6.65 3.89 1.27
C ILE A 105 -6.43 4.81 0.07
N GLN A 106 -6.83 6.07 0.21
CA GLN A 106 -6.50 7.11 -0.74
C GLN A 106 -5.53 8.09 -0.09
N SER A 107 -4.41 8.35 -0.76
CA SER A 107 -3.37 9.27 -0.32
C SER A 107 -3.15 10.30 -1.41
N PHE A 108 -3.04 11.59 -1.07
CA PHE A 108 -2.60 12.61 -2.02
C PHE A 108 -1.71 13.64 -1.33
N LYS A 109 -0.66 14.06 -2.01
CA LYS A 109 0.22 15.13 -1.55
C LYS A 109 -0.53 16.46 -1.62
N ILE A 110 -0.51 17.19 -0.52
CA ILE A 110 -1.12 18.52 -0.38
C ILE A 110 -0.10 19.63 -0.16
N ALA A 111 1.12 19.26 0.20
CA ALA A 111 2.28 20.13 0.36
C ALA A 111 3.56 19.30 0.20
N GLU A 112 4.72 19.93 0.08
CA GLU A 112 6.02 19.26 -0.07
C GLU A 112 6.23 18.13 0.98
N ASN A 113 5.87 18.42 2.22
CA ASN A 113 5.97 17.53 3.36
C ASN A 113 4.60 17.09 3.91
N GLY A 114 3.51 17.24 3.16
CA GLY A 114 2.15 16.96 3.63
C GLY A 114 1.39 15.99 2.75
N ILE A 115 0.87 14.92 3.34
CA ILE A 115 0.01 13.94 2.65
C ILE A 115 -1.32 13.87 3.38
N PHE A 116 -2.41 14.10 2.65
CA PHE A 116 -3.72 13.72 3.14
C PHE A 116 -3.94 12.23 2.90
N ASN A 117 -4.50 11.55 3.89
CA ASN A 117 -4.89 10.15 3.81
C ASN A 117 -6.36 10.00 4.20
N CYS A 118 -7.11 9.24 3.40
CA CYS A 118 -8.41 8.70 3.73
C CYS A 118 -8.31 7.17 3.74
N ARG A 119 -8.76 6.56 4.84
CA ARG A 119 -8.81 5.13 5.06
C ARG A 119 -10.26 4.73 5.26
N MET A 120 -10.74 3.80 4.45
CA MET A 120 -12.08 3.25 4.55
C MET A 120 -11.96 1.74 4.68
N GLU A 121 -12.63 1.14 5.65
CA GLU A 121 -12.65 -0.32 5.80
C GLU A 121 -14.03 -0.85 6.16
N ARG A 122 -14.27 -2.11 5.81
CA ARG A 122 -15.44 -2.89 6.25
C ARG A 122 -15.06 -4.36 6.39
N GLU A 123 -15.64 -5.01 7.39
CA GLU A 123 -15.40 -6.45 7.66
C GLU A 123 -16.04 -7.36 6.61
N SER A 124 -17.17 -6.93 6.01
CA SER A 124 -17.84 -7.65 4.93
C SER A 124 -18.76 -6.72 4.13
N SER A 125 -19.29 -7.20 3.00
CA SER A 125 -20.15 -6.41 2.09
C SER A 125 -21.45 -5.91 2.72
N ILE A 126 -21.91 -6.55 3.79
CA ILE A 126 -23.13 -6.21 4.53
C ILE A 126 -22.88 -5.28 5.73
N LYS A 127 -21.61 -5.05 6.09
CA LYS A 127 -21.22 -4.16 7.19
C LYS A 127 -21.04 -2.73 6.67
N GLU A 128 -21.28 -1.78 7.57
CA GLU A 128 -21.06 -0.36 7.29
C GLU A 128 -19.56 -0.05 7.14
N TRP A 129 -19.26 0.99 6.37
CA TRP A 129 -17.90 1.49 6.23
C TRP A 129 -17.47 2.26 7.47
N LYS A 130 -16.31 1.91 8.01
CA LYS A 130 -15.57 2.75 8.96
C LYS A 130 -14.65 3.65 8.15
N ILE A 131 -14.78 4.96 8.32
CA ILE A 131 -14.02 5.97 7.57
C ILE A 131 -13.17 6.78 8.54
N GLN A 132 -11.89 6.89 8.23
CA GLN A 132 -10.90 7.68 8.94
C GLN A 132 -10.18 8.57 7.94
N SER A 133 -9.91 9.81 8.31
CA SER A 133 -9.10 10.69 7.46
C SER A 133 -8.19 11.54 8.32
N GLY A 134 -7.07 11.96 7.75
CA GLY A 134 -6.08 12.75 8.45
C GLY A 134 -5.01 13.27 7.51
N ILE A 135 -4.20 14.18 8.02
CA ILE A 135 -3.03 14.71 7.34
C ILE A 135 -1.81 14.16 8.07
N GLY A 136 -0.94 13.47 7.33
CA GLY A 136 0.35 13.01 7.80
C GLY A 136 1.49 13.82 7.17
N LEU A 137 2.67 13.74 7.76
CA LEU A 137 3.87 14.33 7.18
C LEU A 137 4.54 13.34 6.22
N ASN A 138 5.05 13.83 5.09
CA ASN A 138 5.82 13.03 4.14
C ASN A 138 7.28 12.93 4.60
N TYR A 139 7.59 11.93 5.42
CA TYR A 139 8.93 11.74 5.97
C TYR A 139 9.99 11.26 4.95
N LYS A 140 9.60 10.92 3.71
CA LYS A 140 10.55 10.40 2.70
C LYS A 140 11.56 11.44 2.19
N VAL A 141 11.32 12.74 2.41
CA VAL A 141 12.19 13.83 1.89
C VAL A 141 13.05 14.47 2.99
N GLU A 142 12.67 14.38 4.27
CA GLU A 142 13.43 15.02 5.37
C GLU A 142 13.53 14.12 6.61
N HIS A 143 14.72 13.55 6.83
CA HIS A 143 15.11 12.96 8.12
C HIS A 143 15.13 14.04 9.21
N ARG A 144 14.01 14.30 9.91
CA ARG A 144 13.99 14.99 11.24
C ARG A 144 12.66 15.16 11.96
N GLY A 145 11.52 14.68 11.46
CA GLY A 145 10.23 15.02 12.08
C GLY A 145 9.72 13.98 13.08
N GLU A 146 9.41 14.41 14.30
CA GLU A 146 8.54 13.66 15.22
C GLU A 146 7.14 13.46 14.62
N GLU A 147 6.49 12.35 14.94
CA GLU A 147 5.13 12.05 14.54
C GLU A 147 4.13 12.95 15.26
N LYS A 148 3.32 13.70 14.51
CA LYS A 148 2.20 14.49 15.05
C LYS A 148 0.89 14.01 14.47
N TRP A 149 0.22 13.15 15.21
CA TRP A 149 -1.16 12.78 14.96
C TRP A 149 -2.08 13.94 15.34
N LEU A 150 -2.70 14.56 14.33
CA LEU A 150 -3.76 15.54 14.54
C LEU A 150 -5.10 14.83 14.36
N SER A 151 -5.84 14.66 15.45
CA SER A 151 -7.24 14.25 15.37
C SER A 151 -8.06 15.47 14.95
N LEU A 152 -8.48 15.51 13.69
CA LEU A 152 -9.35 16.56 13.18
C LEU A 152 -10.80 16.19 13.47
N LEU A 153 -11.40 16.84 14.47
CA LEU A 153 -12.84 16.83 14.66
C LEU A 153 -13.46 17.83 13.68
N LYS A 154 -13.72 17.38 12.45
CA LYS A 154 -14.33 18.13 11.33
C LYS A 154 -13.49 19.26 10.73
N GLY A 155 -12.89 19.01 9.56
CA GLY A 155 -12.63 20.05 8.54
C GLY A 155 -11.71 21.22 8.91
N GLU A 156 -11.02 21.18 10.05
CA GLU A 156 -10.14 22.28 10.46
C GLU A 156 -8.76 22.16 9.80
N PHE A 157 -8.33 23.25 9.16
CA PHE A 157 -7.01 23.41 8.59
C PHE A 157 -6.12 24.10 9.64
N ILE A 158 -5.14 23.39 10.21
CA ILE A 158 -4.19 24.01 11.15
C ILE A 158 -3.11 24.71 10.32
N LYS A 159 -3.28 26.02 10.12
CA LYS A 159 -2.19 26.87 9.63
C LYS A 159 -1.30 27.22 10.82
N LYS A 160 -0.16 26.53 10.95
CA LYS A 160 0.88 26.96 11.89
C LYS A 160 1.83 27.90 11.15
N GLU A 161 1.89 29.16 11.58
CA GLU A 161 2.96 30.05 11.17
C GLU A 161 4.26 29.51 11.76
N LEU A 162 5.27 29.30 10.90
CA LEU A 162 6.64 28.97 11.26
C LEU A 162 7.37 30.22 11.76
#